data_AF-A0A7C1W0Z3-F1
#
_entry.id   AF-A0A7C1W0Z3-F1
#
_cell.length_a   1.000
_cell.length_b   1.000
_cell.length_c   1.000
_cell.angle_alpha   90.00
_cell.angle_beta   90.00
_cell.angle_gamma   90.00
#
_symmetry.space_group_name_H-M   'P 1'
#
loop_
_entity.id
_entity.type
_entity.pdbx_description
1 polymer ?
#
loop_
_entity_poly.entity_id
_entity_poly.type
_entity_poly.pdbx_seq_one_letter_code
_entity_poly.pdbx_strand_id
1 'polypeptide(L)'
;MKDKKENILKKLKVPWLTKDGFVDLAKFPIDSILKKAISEKEQDFRSSCRTLVSMYVSGRTEATIFLYGLLVYNEDDIFRKEAIVEALGHVETKESANLLFRELQHIVSSNSTRSYINTILRSLKHFPLEYVKEGFEELLNDKKWSYRMKRKFRDILEKIEYRY
;
A
#
# COMPACT_ATOMS: atom_id res chain seq x y z
N MET A 1 -29.17 13.12 -20.99
CA MET A 1 -28.73 13.47 -19.61
C MET A 1 -27.22 13.33 -19.39
N LYS A 2 -26.47 12.60 -20.25
CA LYS A 2 -25.00 12.56 -20.23
C LYS A 2 -24.35 13.88 -20.70
N ASP A 3 -24.87 14.50 -21.76
CA ASP A 3 -24.28 15.72 -22.35
C ASP A 3 -24.30 16.95 -21.43
N LYS A 4 -25.26 17.02 -20.49
CA LYS A 4 -25.33 18.12 -19.53
C LYS A 4 -24.24 18.03 -18.45
N LYS A 5 -23.80 16.82 -18.07
CA LYS A 5 -22.79 16.61 -17.01
C LYS A 5 -21.37 16.85 -17.51
N GLU A 6 -21.03 16.38 -18.71
CA GLU A 6 -19.72 16.65 -19.34
C GLU A 6 -19.45 18.15 -19.50
N ASN A 7 -20.50 18.91 -19.79
CA ASN A 7 -20.41 20.34 -20.02
C ASN A 7 -20.26 21.16 -18.71
N ILE A 8 -20.71 20.63 -17.57
CA ILE A 8 -20.53 21.28 -16.25
C ILE A 8 -19.08 21.13 -15.78
N LEU A 9 -18.49 19.93 -15.93
CA LEU A 9 -17.12 19.68 -15.48
C LEU A 9 -16.12 20.55 -16.23
N LYS A 10 -16.24 20.69 -17.56
CA LYS A 10 -15.39 21.58 -18.36
C LYS A 10 -15.51 23.06 -17.97
N LYS A 11 -16.64 23.51 -17.42
CA LYS A 11 -16.86 24.90 -16.99
C LYS A 11 -16.20 25.24 -15.66
N LEU A 12 -15.91 24.25 -14.81
CA LEU A 12 -15.41 24.50 -13.45
C LEU A 12 -13.98 25.05 -13.40
N LYS A 13 -13.21 25.01 -14.51
CA LYS A 13 -11.82 25.52 -14.61
C LYS A 13 -10.94 25.16 -13.40
N VAL A 14 -11.14 23.97 -12.84
CA VAL A 14 -10.36 23.48 -11.69
C VAL A 14 -9.06 22.83 -12.17
N PRO A 15 -7.94 23.00 -11.44
CA PRO A 15 -6.63 22.54 -11.90
C PRO A 15 -6.51 21.01 -11.97
N TRP A 16 -7.39 20.26 -11.30
CA TRP A 16 -7.39 18.79 -11.26
C TRP A 16 -8.33 18.12 -12.26
N LEU A 17 -8.79 18.86 -13.28
CA LEU A 17 -9.55 18.29 -14.41
C LEU A 17 -8.72 18.41 -15.68
N THR A 18 -8.52 17.29 -16.38
CA THR A 18 -7.85 17.27 -17.68
C THR A 18 -8.73 17.89 -18.76
N LYS A 19 -8.14 18.22 -19.93
CA LYS A 19 -8.89 18.77 -21.09
C LYS A 19 -9.99 17.82 -21.58
N ASP A 20 -9.77 16.52 -21.40
CA ASP A 20 -10.70 15.45 -21.78
C ASP A 20 -11.74 15.14 -20.69
N GLY A 21 -11.70 15.87 -19.57
CA GLY A 21 -12.69 15.75 -18.49
C GLY A 21 -12.37 14.68 -17.44
N PHE A 22 -11.18 14.08 -17.47
CA PHE A 22 -10.73 13.13 -16.45
C PHE A 22 -10.14 13.85 -15.23
N VAL A 23 -10.08 13.15 -14.10
CA VAL A 23 -9.46 13.67 -12.88
C VAL A 23 -7.95 13.48 -12.94
N ASP A 24 -7.20 14.56 -12.76
CA ASP A 24 -5.75 14.55 -12.59
C ASP A 24 -5.41 14.38 -11.09
N LEU A 25 -5.06 13.15 -10.70
CA LEU A 25 -4.78 12.81 -9.30
C LEU A 25 -3.51 13.47 -8.74
N ALA A 26 -2.58 13.90 -9.60
CA ALA A 26 -1.41 14.66 -9.17
C ALA A 26 -1.82 16.04 -8.62
N LYS A 27 -2.97 16.58 -9.08
CA LYS A 27 -3.48 17.91 -8.70
C LYS A 27 -4.75 17.86 -7.85
N PHE A 28 -5.40 16.71 -7.72
CA PHE A 28 -6.67 16.57 -7.02
C PHE A 28 -6.53 16.90 -5.52
N PRO A 29 -7.43 17.67 -4.89
CA PRO A 29 -7.28 18.05 -3.48
C PRO A 29 -7.17 16.84 -2.53
N ILE A 30 -6.07 16.77 -1.77
CA ILE A 30 -5.79 15.61 -0.91
C ILE A 30 -6.55 15.65 0.41
N ASP A 31 -6.85 16.83 0.96
CA ASP A 31 -7.42 17.00 2.31
C ASP A 31 -8.70 16.19 2.54
N SER A 32 -9.56 16.13 1.53
CA SER A 32 -10.80 15.36 1.61
C SER A 32 -10.55 13.85 1.72
N ILE A 33 -9.48 13.36 1.09
CA ILE A 33 -9.02 11.97 1.15
C ILE A 33 -8.38 11.71 2.51
N LEU A 34 -7.55 12.62 3.02
CA LEU A 34 -6.93 12.50 4.34
C LEU A 34 -7.98 12.40 5.45
N LYS A 35 -9.02 13.25 5.41
CA LYS A 35 -10.13 13.22 6.38
C LYS A 35 -10.90 11.90 6.34
N LYS A 36 -11.13 11.34 5.15
CA LYS A 36 -11.80 10.04 4.99
C LYS A 36 -10.92 8.88 5.43
N ALA A 37 -9.61 8.97 5.24
CA ALA A 37 -8.64 7.97 5.64
C ALA A 37 -8.49 7.83 7.17
N ILE A 38 -9.02 8.76 7.96
CA ILE A 38 -9.10 8.65 9.42
C ILE A 38 -10.54 8.47 9.93
N SER A 39 -11.51 8.30 9.02
CA SER A 39 -12.91 8.07 9.39
C SER A 39 -13.11 6.68 10.00
N GLU A 40 -14.09 6.54 10.88
CA GLU A 40 -14.56 5.24 11.39
C GLU A 40 -15.23 4.39 10.30
N LYS A 41 -15.72 5.01 9.22
CA LYS A 41 -16.38 4.29 8.12
C LYS A 41 -15.37 3.50 7.30
N GLU A 42 -15.42 2.19 7.42
CA GLU A 42 -14.49 1.27 6.75
C GLU A 42 -14.42 1.47 5.22
N GLN A 43 -15.55 1.76 4.58
CA GLN A 43 -15.59 2.02 3.14
C GLN A 43 -14.83 3.31 2.77
N ASP A 44 -14.95 4.36 3.59
CA ASP A 44 -14.23 5.62 3.38
C ASP A 44 -12.72 5.39 3.59
N PHE A 45 -12.36 4.64 4.63
CA PHE A 45 -10.97 4.27 4.90
C PHE A 45 -10.32 3.51 3.72
N ARG A 46 -10.93 2.39 3.29
CA ARG A 46 -10.40 1.55 2.20
C ARG A 46 -10.32 2.29 0.87
N SER A 47 -11.34 3.07 0.53
CA SER A 47 -11.34 3.86 -0.70
C SER A 47 -10.28 4.97 -0.66
N SER A 48 -10.01 5.54 0.52
CA SER A 48 -8.96 6.53 0.70
C SER A 48 -7.57 5.93 0.54
N CYS A 49 -7.29 4.75 1.11
CA CYS A 49 -6.01 4.05 0.90
C CYS A 49 -5.72 3.83 -0.60
N ARG A 50 -6.72 3.35 -1.36
CA ARG A 50 -6.62 3.17 -2.82
C ARG A 50 -6.40 4.47 -3.57
N THR A 51 -7.04 5.56 -3.12
CA THR A 51 -6.88 6.87 -3.75
C THR A 51 -5.50 7.46 -3.47
N LEU A 52 -4.98 7.33 -2.24
CA LEU A 52 -3.65 7.79 -1.85
C LEU A 52 -2.55 7.11 -2.68
N VAL A 53 -2.62 5.79 -2.84
CA VAL A 53 -1.64 5.09 -3.69
C VAL A 53 -1.77 5.50 -5.16
N SER A 54 -2.98 5.74 -5.66
CA SER A 54 -3.17 6.24 -7.02
C SER A 54 -2.60 7.66 -7.22
N MET A 55 -2.68 8.51 -6.19
CA MET A 55 -2.02 9.82 -6.18
C MET A 55 -0.49 9.67 -6.19
N TYR A 56 0.07 8.76 -5.41
CA TYR A 56 1.49 8.44 -5.43
C TYR A 56 1.96 7.99 -6.82
N VAL A 57 1.25 7.03 -7.44
CA VAL A 57 1.53 6.57 -8.80
C VAL A 57 1.45 7.72 -9.82
N SER A 58 0.63 8.74 -9.55
CA SER A 58 0.53 9.96 -10.36
C SER A 58 1.62 11.00 -10.06
N GLY A 59 2.61 10.68 -9.23
CA GLY A 59 3.76 11.54 -8.91
C GLY A 59 3.64 12.33 -7.59
N ARG A 60 2.64 12.04 -6.76
CA ARG A 60 2.37 12.79 -5.52
C ARG A 60 2.91 12.08 -4.29
N THR A 61 4.18 12.33 -3.97
CA THR A 61 4.93 11.58 -2.95
C THR A 61 4.42 11.76 -1.52
N GLU A 62 3.80 12.90 -1.19
CA GLU A 62 3.26 13.12 0.16
C GLU A 62 2.10 12.16 0.51
N ALA A 63 1.41 11.62 -0.50
CA ALA A 63 0.34 10.63 -0.29
C ALA A 63 0.89 9.34 0.33
N THR A 64 2.12 8.95 -0.04
CA THR A 64 2.81 7.80 0.54
C THR A 64 3.27 8.06 1.97
N ILE A 65 3.77 9.26 2.27
CA ILE A 65 4.13 9.65 3.64
C ILE A 65 2.90 9.50 4.56
N PHE A 66 1.73 9.87 4.06
CA PHE A 66 0.49 9.68 4.81
C PHE A 66 0.14 8.20 5.00
N LEU A 67 0.32 7.34 3.99
CA LEU A 67 0.14 5.89 4.13
C LEU A 67 1.08 5.28 5.18
N TYR A 68 2.34 5.73 5.25
CA TYR A 68 3.27 5.33 6.32
C TYR A 68 2.76 5.73 7.70
N GLY A 69 2.29 6.98 7.84
CA GLY A 69 1.67 7.47 9.07
C GLY A 69 0.42 6.68 9.47
N LEU A 70 -0.43 6.34 8.50
CA LEU A 70 -1.63 5.52 8.75
C LEU A 70 -1.29 4.11 9.25
N LEU A 71 -0.22 3.49 8.73
CA LEU A 71 0.19 2.16 9.18
C LEU A 71 0.54 2.17 10.67
N VAL A 72 1.27 3.21 11.11
CA VAL A 72 1.64 3.41 12.52
C VAL A 72 0.41 3.78 13.36
N TYR A 73 -0.45 4.66 12.86
CA TYR A 73 -1.65 5.10 13.59
C TYR A 73 -2.64 3.94 13.88
N ASN A 74 -2.68 2.93 13.02
CA ASN A 74 -3.58 1.78 13.16
C ASN A 74 -2.86 0.54 13.71
N GLU A 75 -1.81 0.69 14.52
CA GLU A 75 -0.94 -0.42 14.99
C GLU A 75 -1.71 -1.66 15.49
N ASP A 76 -2.80 -1.43 16.23
CA ASP A 76 -3.65 -2.47 16.84
C ASP A 76 -4.81 -2.95 15.95
N ASP A 77 -5.09 -2.30 14.82
CA ASP A 77 -6.17 -2.65 13.91
C ASP A 77 -5.64 -3.39 12.67
N ILE A 78 -5.52 -4.71 12.79
CA ILE A 78 -5.02 -5.58 11.73
C ILE A 78 -5.84 -5.45 10.43
N PHE A 79 -7.16 -5.25 10.52
CA PHE A 79 -8.01 -5.16 9.33
C PHE A 79 -7.70 -3.88 8.53
N ARG A 80 -7.51 -2.77 9.24
CA ARG A 80 -7.11 -1.51 8.61
C ARG A 80 -5.68 -1.57 8.08
N LYS A 81 -4.76 -2.15 8.86
CA LYS A 81 -3.38 -2.37 8.41
C LYS A 81 -3.34 -3.20 7.13
N GLU A 82 -4.20 -4.21 6.97
CA GLU A 82 -4.23 -5.02 5.77
C GLU A 82 -4.52 -4.19 4.50
N ALA A 83 -5.46 -3.24 4.57
CA ALA A 83 -5.75 -2.35 3.45
C ALA A 83 -4.61 -1.34 3.17
N ILE A 84 -3.91 -0.91 4.22
CA ILE A 84 -2.73 -0.03 4.07
C ILE A 84 -1.58 -0.79 3.43
N VAL A 85 -1.30 -2.01 3.88
CA VAL A 85 -0.27 -2.89 3.32
C VAL A 85 -0.56 -3.19 1.84
N GLU A 86 -1.81 -3.47 1.48
CA GLU A 86 -2.21 -3.67 0.09
C GLU A 86 -1.90 -2.43 -0.76
N ALA A 87 -2.18 -1.22 -0.24
CA ALA A 87 -1.82 0.03 -0.92
C ALA A 87 -0.29 0.22 -1.01
N LEU A 88 0.44 -0.03 0.08
CA LEU A 88 1.91 0.06 0.10
C LEU A 88 2.59 -0.96 -0.84
N GLY A 89 1.90 -2.02 -1.22
CA GLY A 89 2.37 -2.97 -2.23
C GLY A 89 2.60 -2.40 -3.62
N HIS A 90 2.07 -1.21 -3.93
CA HIS A 90 2.35 -0.47 -5.16
C HIS A 90 3.34 0.69 -4.96
N VAL A 91 3.86 0.85 -3.76
CA VAL A 91 4.89 1.84 -3.40
C VAL A 91 6.23 1.12 -3.34
N GLU A 92 6.84 0.91 -4.50
CA GLU A 92 8.08 0.13 -4.64
C GLU A 92 9.31 0.96 -4.21
N THR A 93 9.36 1.35 -2.94
CA THR A 93 10.53 2.01 -2.33
C THR A 93 11.11 1.17 -1.20
N LYS A 94 12.37 1.45 -0.86
CA LYS A 94 13.07 0.79 0.26
C LYS A 94 12.36 1.03 1.60
N GLU A 95 11.80 2.22 1.83
CA GLU A 95 11.06 2.56 3.05
C GLU A 95 9.79 1.73 3.20
N SER A 96 9.04 1.57 2.10
CA SER A 96 7.84 0.72 2.07
C SER A 96 8.20 -0.74 2.36
N ALA A 97 9.24 -1.27 1.71
CA ALA A 97 9.74 -2.62 1.99
C ALA A 97 10.13 -2.79 3.48
N ASN A 98 10.91 -1.86 4.02
CA ASN A 98 11.36 -1.90 5.41
C ASN A 98 10.18 -1.90 6.40
N LEU A 99 9.15 -1.08 6.15
CA LEU A 99 7.94 -1.07 6.99
C LEU A 99 7.21 -2.41 6.93
N LEU A 100 7.08 -2.99 5.75
CA LEU A 100 6.46 -4.31 5.56
C LEU A 100 7.25 -5.44 6.24
N PHE A 101 8.58 -5.40 6.22
CA PHE A 101 9.40 -6.36 6.97
C PHE A 101 9.30 -6.16 8.49
N ARG A 102 9.27 -4.91 8.96
CA ARG A 102 9.08 -4.60 10.39
C ARG A 102 7.75 -5.17 10.91
N GLU A 103 6.70 -5.07 10.11
CA GLU A 103 5.41 -5.72 10.40
C GLU A 103 5.54 -7.24 10.53
N LEU A 104 6.26 -7.88 9.61
CA LEU A 104 6.55 -9.30 9.71
C LEU A 104 7.39 -9.63 10.96
N GLN A 105 8.34 -8.79 11.37
CA GLN A 105 9.18 -8.99 12.55
C GLN A 105 8.40 -8.88 13.88
N HIS A 106 7.41 -7.99 13.97
CA HIS A 106 6.64 -7.82 15.22
C HIS A 106 5.44 -8.76 15.33
N ILE A 107 4.87 -9.22 14.21
CA ILE A 107 3.66 -10.02 14.28
C ILE A 107 3.92 -11.46 14.77
N VAL A 108 2.98 -11.95 15.59
CA VAL A 108 2.89 -13.36 15.98
C VAL A 108 2.15 -14.13 14.89
N SER A 109 2.78 -15.19 14.39
CA SER A 109 2.16 -16.06 13.37
C SER A 109 1.08 -16.95 14.00
N SER A 110 -0.18 -16.65 13.71
CA SER A 110 -1.36 -17.39 14.19
C SER A 110 -2.39 -17.54 13.06
N ASN A 111 -3.50 -18.23 13.33
CA ASN A 111 -4.60 -18.31 12.36
C ASN A 111 -5.23 -16.94 12.09
N SER A 112 -5.33 -16.05 13.08
CA SER A 112 -5.94 -14.72 12.93
C SER A 112 -5.06 -13.73 12.17
N THR A 113 -3.73 -13.88 12.23
CA THR A 113 -2.78 -12.99 11.53
C THR A 113 -2.38 -13.49 10.15
N ARG A 114 -2.81 -14.69 9.77
CA ARG A 114 -2.42 -15.36 8.52
C ARG A 114 -2.79 -14.56 7.27
N SER A 115 -3.97 -13.93 7.23
CA SER A 115 -4.38 -13.11 6.07
C SER A 115 -3.43 -11.94 5.88
N TYR A 116 -3.20 -11.19 6.97
CA TYR A 116 -2.32 -10.04 6.99
C TYR A 116 -0.88 -10.38 6.58
N ILE A 117 -0.28 -11.45 7.14
CA ILE A 117 1.04 -11.95 6.73
C ILE A 117 1.05 -12.28 5.23
N ASN A 118 0.01 -12.95 4.71
CA ASN A 118 -0.08 -13.25 3.29
C ASN A 118 -0.19 -11.99 2.43
N THR A 119 -0.87 -10.95 2.90
CA THR A 119 -1.00 -9.67 2.21
C THR A 119 0.34 -8.94 2.15
N ILE A 120 1.11 -8.94 3.24
CA ILE A 120 2.48 -8.42 3.24
C ILE A 120 3.35 -9.16 2.22
N LEU A 121 3.36 -10.49 2.27
CA LEU A 121 4.17 -11.31 1.35
C LEU A 121 3.75 -11.15 -0.12
N ARG A 122 2.44 -10.97 -0.38
CA ARG A 122 1.92 -10.69 -1.72
C ARG A 122 2.37 -9.32 -2.23
N SER A 123 2.57 -8.36 -1.33
CA SER A 123 3.03 -7.01 -1.67
C SER A 123 4.54 -7.05 -1.98
N LEU A 124 5.34 -7.61 -1.07
CA LEU A 124 6.80 -7.70 -1.21
C LEU A 124 7.27 -8.48 -2.45
N LYS A 125 6.48 -9.43 -2.97
CA LYS A 125 6.88 -10.24 -4.15
C LYS A 125 7.04 -9.44 -5.45
N HIS A 126 6.58 -8.19 -5.48
CA HIS A 126 6.63 -7.31 -6.65
C HIS A 126 7.76 -6.29 -6.58
N PHE A 127 8.41 -6.14 -5.41
CA PHE A 127 9.43 -5.14 -5.21
C PHE A 127 10.76 -5.52 -5.88
N PRO A 128 11.60 -4.54 -6.21
CA PRO A 128 12.97 -4.76 -6.65
C PRO A 128 13.78 -5.60 -5.66
N LEU A 129 14.63 -6.49 -6.20
CA LEU A 129 15.47 -7.39 -5.39
C LEU A 129 16.29 -6.63 -4.35
N GLU A 130 16.87 -5.49 -4.74
CA GLU A 130 17.69 -4.63 -3.89
C GLU A 130 16.99 -4.10 -2.64
N TYR A 131 15.65 -4.04 -2.63
CA TYR A 131 14.87 -3.57 -1.47
C TYR A 131 14.42 -4.68 -0.55
N VAL A 132 14.43 -5.94 -1.01
CA VAL A 132 13.79 -7.04 -0.28
C VAL A 132 14.71 -8.20 0.07
N LYS A 133 15.88 -8.31 -0.57
CA LYS A 133 16.82 -9.41 -0.35
C LYS A 133 17.20 -9.55 1.13
N GLU A 134 17.74 -8.48 1.72
CA GLU A 134 18.19 -8.47 3.12
C GLU A 134 17.04 -8.83 4.08
N GLY A 135 15.87 -8.22 3.91
CA GLY A 135 14.70 -8.50 4.75
C GLY A 135 14.25 -9.97 4.67
N PHE A 136 14.25 -10.59 3.48
CA PHE A 136 13.94 -12.02 3.36
C PHE A 136 15.02 -12.91 3.98
N GLU A 137 16.29 -12.58 3.82
CA GLU A 137 17.42 -13.30 4.45
C GLU A 137 17.33 -13.26 5.98
N GLU A 138 16.97 -12.12 6.57
CA GLU A 138 16.72 -12.01 8.00
C GLU A 138 15.58 -12.94 8.46
N LEU A 139 14.44 -12.94 7.76
CA LEU A 139 13.32 -13.82 8.09
C LEU A 139 13.66 -15.31 7.96
N LEU A 140 14.55 -15.68 7.03
CA LEU A 140 15.06 -17.05 6.88
C LEU A 140 15.94 -17.47 8.06
N ASN A 141 16.65 -16.53 8.69
CA ASN A 141 17.52 -16.78 9.84
C ASN A 141 16.75 -16.71 11.18
N ASP A 142 15.63 -15.99 11.23
CA ASP A 142 14.80 -15.85 12.43
C ASP A 142 14.17 -17.19 12.86
N LYS A 143 14.37 -17.57 14.12
CA LYS A 143 13.89 -18.83 14.71
C LYS A 143 12.38 -18.84 14.95
N LYS A 144 11.70 -17.68 14.96
CA LYS A 144 10.25 -17.62 15.19
C LYS A 144 9.44 -18.24 14.05
N TRP A 145 10.00 -18.27 12.84
CA TRP A 145 9.30 -18.76 11.67
C TRP A 145 9.46 -20.28 11.53
N SER A 146 8.32 -20.95 11.33
CA SER A 146 8.31 -22.37 11.01
C SER A 146 9.05 -22.66 9.69
N TYR A 147 9.54 -23.89 9.55
CA TYR A 147 10.16 -24.36 8.31
C TYR A 147 9.27 -24.13 7.08
N ARG A 148 7.95 -24.30 7.22
CA ARG A 148 6.98 -24.04 6.15
C ARG A 148 6.95 -22.57 5.72
N MET A 149 7.01 -21.64 6.67
CA MET A 149 7.06 -20.20 6.36
C MET A 149 8.39 -19.82 5.73
N LYS A 150 9.51 -20.35 6.25
CA LYS A 150 10.83 -20.15 5.65
C LYS A 150 10.90 -20.64 4.20
N ARG A 151 10.28 -21.79 3.90
CA ARG A 151 10.15 -22.26 2.52
C ARG A 151 9.41 -21.23 1.65
N LYS A 152 8.30 -20.68 2.15
CA LYS A 152 7.55 -19.65 1.42
C LYS A 152 8.37 -18.37 1.19
N PHE A 153 9.17 -17.93 2.16
CA PHE A 153 10.07 -16.78 2.00
C PHE A 153 11.10 -17.05 0.92
N ARG A 154 11.74 -18.23 0.95
CA ARG A 154 12.70 -18.66 -0.07
C ARG A 154 12.08 -18.70 -1.46
N ASP A 155 10.90 -19.32 -1.61
CA ASP A 155 10.20 -19.39 -2.89
C ASP A 155 9.87 -18.00 -3.46
N ILE A 156 9.63 -17.01 -2.59
CA ILE A 156 9.41 -15.62 -3.02
C ILE A 156 10.73 -14.98 -3.45
N LEU A 157 11.79 -15.12 -2.63
CA LEU A 157 13.11 -14.55 -2.92
C LEU A 157 13.68 -15.10 -4.23
N GLU A 158 13.68 -16.42 -4.41
CA GLU A 158 14.13 -17.07 -5.65
C GLU A 158 13.36 -16.54 -6.87
N LYS A 159 12.03 -16.40 -6.76
CA LYS A 159 11.20 -15.85 -7.85
C LYS A 159 11.50 -14.40 -8.19
N ILE A 160 11.96 -13.60 -7.21
CA ILE A 160 12.37 -12.22 -7.45
C ILE A 160 13.76 -12.24 -8.12
N GLU A 161 14.69 -13.06 -7.63
CA GLU A 161 16.03 -13.22 -8.20
C GLU A 161 15.97 -13.63 -9.68
N TYR A 162 15.10 -14.58 -10.06
CA TYR A 162 14.94 -15.00 -11.46
C TYR A 162 14.33 -13.94 -12.40
N ARG A 163 13.80 -12.82 -11.90
CA ARG A 163 13.30 -11.72 -12.75
C ARG A 163 14.40 -10.76 -13.21
N TYR A 164 15.56 -10.83 -12.56
CA TYR A 164 16.74 -10.01 -12.84
C TYR A 164 17.84 -10.85 -13.48
#